data_AF-A0AAD6A674-F1
#
_entry.id   AF-A0AAD6A674-F1
#
_cell.length_a   1.000
_cell.length_b   1.000
_cell.length_c   1.000
_cell.angle_alpha   90.00
_cell.angle_beta   90.00
_cell.angle_gamma   90.00
#
_symmetry.space_group_name_H-M   'P 1'
#
loop_
_entity.id
_entity.type
_entity.pdbx_description
1 polymer ?
#
loop_
_entity_poly.entity_id
_entity_poly.type
_entity_poly.pdbx_seq_one_letter_code
_entity_poly.pdbx_strand_id
1 'polypeptide(L)'
;MWPATPPLELLLVTPPLELLWPRPLWSEHARLVKKVQESVLEKWVNDPHRMDKRVLSLILLAHSSDVLENAFAPLQDEQYDLGMKRVHTLLELEPEKESAKPNVNELMWAVVAAFTK
;
A
#
# COMPACT_ATOMS: atom_id res chain seq x y z
N MET A 1 20.02 -4.19 14.60
CA MET A 1 21.06 -5.20 14.92
C MET A 1 20.49 -6.55 14.52
N TRP A 2 20.93 -7.09 13.38
CA TRP A 2 20.43 -8.34 12.81
C TRP A 2 20.91 -9.53 13.66
N PRO A 3 20.10 -10.56 13.97
CA PRO A 3 20.61 -11.74 14.65
C PRO A 3 21.46 -12.55 13.66
N ALA A 4 22.65 -12.99 14.10
CA ALA A 4 23.56 -13.80 13.29
C ALA A 4 22.84 -15.03 12.70
N THR A 5 23.17 -15.38 11.46
CA THR A 5 22.65 -16.59 10.79
C THR A 5 22.97 -17.83 11.63
N PRO A 6 21.96 -18.65 11.99
CA PRO A 6 22.19 -19.85 12.76
C PRO A 6 22.92 -20.92 11.93
N PRO A 7 23.72 -21.79 12.57
CA PRO A 7 24.44 -22.86 11.88
C PRO A 7 23.48 -23.86 11.21
N LEU A 8 23.89 -24.43 10.07
CA LEU A 8 23.07 -25.26 9.18
C LEU A 8 22.43 -26.49 9.85
N GLU A 9 23.01 -26.97 10.95
CA GLU A 9 22.49 -28.09 11.75
C GLU A 9 21.12 -27.79 12.39
N LEU A 10 20.82 -26.51 12.68
CA LEU A 10 19.53 -26.10 13.24
C LEU A 10 18.42 -26.00 12.18
N LEU A 11 18.76 -25.88 10.88
CA LEU A 11 17.77 -25.74 9.80
C LEU A 11 16.93 -26.99 9.55
N LEU A 12 17.34 -28.15 10.09
CA LEU A 12 16.60 -29.42 9.94
C LEU A 12 15.51 -29.61 11.02
N VAL A 13 15.52 -28.80 12.08
CA VAL A 13 14.58 -28.93 13.22
C VAL A 13 13.87 -27.61 13.55
N THR A 14 14.33 -26.47 13.02
CA THR A 14 13.58 -25.23 13.10
C THR A 14 12.39 -25.26 12.14
N PRO A 15 11.16 -25.00 12.61
CA PRO A 15 10.05 -24.71 11.71
C PRO A 15 10.49 -23.60 10.74
N PRO A 16 10.08 -23.61 9.45
CA PRO A 16 10.27 -22.45 8.59
C PRO A 16 9.85 -21.18 9.34
N LEU A 17 10.59 -20.08 9.16
CA LEU A 17 10.38 -18.83 9.91
C LEU A 17 8.91 -18.36 9.92
N GLU A 18 8.11 -18.82 8.97
CA GLU A 18 6.64 -18.68 8.88
C GLU A 18 5.84 -19.25 10.06
N LEU A 19 6.39 -20.23 10.80
CA LEU A 19 5.75 -20.92 11.92
C LEU A 19 6.14 -20.38 13.31
N LEU A 20 7.19 -19.55 13.40
CA LEU A 20 7.73 -19.08 14.68
C LEU A 20 7.04 -17.80 15.21
N TRP A 21 6.30 -17.12 14.36
CA TRP A 21 5.59 -15.90 14.72
C TRP A 21 4.08 -16.20 15.00
N PRO A 22 3.36 -15.36 15.74
CA PRO A 22 1.93 -15.57 15.96
C PRO A 22 1.17 -15.45 14.62
N ARG A 23 0.29 -16.40 14.33
CA ARG A 23 -0.46 -16.48 13.06
C ARG A 23 -1.50 -15.36 12.74
N PRO A 24 -1.82 -14.30 13.53
CA PRO A 24 -2.77 -13.29 13.07
C PRO A 24 -2.18 -12.25 12.10
N LEU A 25 -0.87 -11.97 12.15
CA LEU A 25 -0.28 -10.85 11.41
C LEU A 25 -0.23 -11.08 9.87
N TRP A 26 -0.14 -12.32 9.38
CA TRP A 26 -0.02 -12.66 7.94
C TRP A 26 -1.39 -12.38 7.33
N SER A 27 -2.44 -12.66 8.10
CA SER A 27 -3.82 -12.45 7.69
C SER A 27 -4.17 -10.98 7.62
N GLU A 28 -3.67 -10.14 8.54
CA GLU A 28 -3.88 -8.69 8.48
C GLU A 28 -3.07 -8.04 7.36
N HIS A 29 -1.83 -8.46 7.16
CA HIS A 29 -1.01 -8.01 6.03
C HIS A 29 -1.68 -8.36 4.69
N ALA A 30 -2.10 -9.60 4.51
CA ALA A 30 -2.81 -10.05 3.30
C ALA A 30 -4.13 -9.29 3.10
N ARG A 31 -4.89 -9.01 4.17
CA ARG A 31 -6.09 -8.18 4.11
C ARG A 31 -5.78 -6.77 3.64
N LEU A 32 -4.69 -6.16 4.10
CA LEU A 32 -4.28 -4.82 3.70
C LEU A 32 -3.89 -4.77 2.22
N VAL A 33 -3.07 -5.73 1.77
CA VAL A 33 -2.68 -5.86 0.35
C VAL A 33 -3.91 -5.99 -0.53
N LYS A 34 -4.83 -6.89 -0.17
CA LYS A 34 -6.08 -7.08 -0.91
C LYS A 34 -6.93 -5.81 -0.94
N LYS A 35 -7.02 -5.08 0.19
CA LYS A 35 -7.78 -3.82 0.26
C LYS A 35 -7.20 -2.75 -0.67
N VAL A 36 -5.88 -2.66 -0.76
CA VAL A 36 -5.18 -1.74 -1.69
C VAL A 36 -5.47 -2.13 -3.14
N GLN A 37 -5.30 -3.41 -3.50
CA GLN A 37 -5.59 -3.93 -4.84
C GLN A 37 -7.04 -3.66 -5.25
N GLU A 38 -8.01 -4.06 -4.43
CA GLU A 38 -9.44 -3.88 -4.71
C GLU A 38 -9.79 -2.40 -4.94
N SER A 39 -9.13 -1.48 -4.22
CA SER A 39 -9.42 -0.05 -4.30
C SER A 39 -8.97 0.60 -5.60
N VAL A 40 -7.96 0.04 -6.28
CA VAL A 40 -7.51 0.49 -7.60
C VAL A 40 -8.05 -0.39 -8.74
N LEU A 41 -8.75 -1.48 -8.41
CA LEU A 41 -9.35 -2.41 -9.37
C LEU A 41 -10.88 -2.37 -9.30
N GLU A 42 -11.52 -3.31 -8.61
CA GLU A 42 -12.97 -3.50 -8.63
C GLU A 42 -13.75 -2.36 -7.96
N LYS A 43 -13.16 -1.73 -6.94
CA LYS A 43 -13.77 -0.64 -6.15
C LYS A 43 -13.25 0.73 -6.56
N TRP A 44 -12.58 0.83 -7.71
CA TRP A 44 -12.10 2.10 -8.22
C TRP A 44 -13.23 3.12 -8.38
N VAL A 45 -12.97 4.33 -7.92
CA VAL A 45 -13.86 5.47 -8.10
C VAL A 45 -13.07 6.56 -8.84
N ASN A 46 -13.64 7.09 -9.92
CA ASN A 46 -12.99 8.15 -10.72
C ASN A 46 -12.81 9.47 -9.96
N ASP A 47 -13.49 9.62 -8.82
CA ASP A 47 -13.35 10.77 -7.93
C ASP A 47 -12.61 10.36 -6.64
N PRO A 48 -11.34 10.80 -6.46
CA PRO A 48 -10.56 10.52 -5.26
C PRO A 48 -11.23 10.99 -3.96
N HIS A 49 -12.17 11.95 -4.04
CA HIS A 49 -12.89 12.41 -2.86
C HIS A 49 -13.85 11.39 -2.28
N ARG A 50 -14.34 10.48 -3.11
CA ARG A 50 -15.26 9.40 -2.74
C ARG A 50 -14.53 8.14 -2.26
N MET A 51 -13.21 8.09 -2.40
CA MET A 51 -12.38 7.02 -1.89
C MET A 51 -12.24 7.12 -0.35
N ASP A 52 -12.12 5.98 0.32
CA ASP A 52 -11.77 5.93 1.74
C ASP A 52 -10.43 6.65 1.97
N LYS A 53 -10.44 7.68 2.82
CA LYS A 53 -9.27 8.55 3.03
C LYS A 53 -8.06 7.81 3.58
N ARG A 54 -8.26 6.75 4.37
CA ARG A 54 -7.17 5.94 4.93
C ARG A 54 -6.52 5.11 3.83
N VAL A 55 -7.31 4.59 2.90
CA VAL A 55 -6.79 3.84 1.73
C VAL A 55 -6.09 4.77 0.75
N LEU A 56 -6.67 5.93 0.44
CA LEU A 56 -6.04 6.93 -0.43
C LEU A 56 -4.68 7.37 0.12
N SER A 57 -4.63 7.70 1.42
CA SER A 57 -3.37 8.04 2.11
C SER A 57 -2.35 6.91 2.01
N LEU A 58 -2.80 5.68 2.23
CA LEU A 58 -1.92 4.50 2.19
C LEU A 58 -1.32 4.30 0.81
N ILE A 59 -2.10 4.46 -0.27
CA ILE A 59 -1.60 4.31 -1.66
C ILE A 59 -0.52 5.36 -1.95
N LEU A 60 -0.81 6.63 -1.66
CA LEU A 60 0.10 7.73 -1.94
C LEU A 60 1.41 7.59 -1.16
N LEU A 61 1.32 7.28 0.14
CA LEU A 61 2.51 7.11 0.99
C LEU A 61 3.29 5.83 0.68
N ALA A 62 2.60 4.72 0.36
CA ALA A 62 3.25 3.48 -0.05
C ALA A 62 4.00 3.65 -1.37
N HIS A 63 3.47 4.47 -2.29
CA HIS A 63 4.18 4.83 -3.51
C HIS A 63 5.43 5.67 -3.18
N SER A 64 5.31 6.74 -2.39
CA SER A 64 6.45 7.58 -1.97
C SER A 64 7.51 6.82 -1.16
N SER A 65 7.17 5.65 -0.62
CA SER A 65 8.09 4.78 0.12
C SER A 65 8.62 3.60 -0.70
N ASP A 66 8.32 3.54 -2.01
CA ASP A 66 8.74 2.46 -2.93
C ASP A 66 8.30 1.05 -2.51
N VAL A 67 7.19 0.91 -1.77
CA VAL A 67 6.68 -0.39 -1.30
C VAL A 67 5.36 -0.80 -1.96
N LEU A 68 4.72 0.08 -2.72
CA LEU A 68 3.43 -0.20 -3.37
C LEU A 68 3.53 -1.34 -4.39
N GLU A 69 4.66 -1.46 -5.08
CA GLU A 69 4.90 -2.51 -6.08
C GLU A 69 4.77 -3.93 -5.48
N ASN A 70 5.13 -4.11 -4.21
CA ASN A 70 4.97 -5.38 -3.50
C ASN A 70 3.50 -5.83 -3.40
N ALA A 71 2.57 -4.86 -3.32
CA ALA A 71 1.15 -5.15 -3.31
C ALA A 71 0.64 -5.54 -4.70
N PHE A 72 1.32 -5.15 -5.78
CA PHE A 72 0.88 -5.39 -7.15
C PHE A 72 1.60 -6.55 -7.82
N ALA A 73 2.78 -6.94 -7.34
CA ALA A 73 3.53 -8.10 -7.80
C ALA A 73 2.72 -9.42 -7.97
N PRO A 74 1.71 -9.75 -7.13
CA PRO A 74 0.91 -10.96 -7.33
C PRO A 74 -0.29 -10.79 -8.29
N LEU A 75 -0.49 -9.61 -8.87
CA LEU A 75 -1.57 -9.36 -9.84
C LEU A 75 -1.24 -9.94 -11.22
N GLN A 76 -2.28 -10.19 -12.02
CA GLN A 76 -2.10 -10.50 -13.45
C GLN A 76 -1.68 -9.25 -14.22
N ASP A 77 -0.94 -9.40 -15.32
CA ASP A 77 -0.38 -8.29 -16.12
C ASP A 77 -1.44 -7.20 -16.45
N GLU A 78 -2.63 -7.60 -16.91
CA GLU A 78 -3.71 -6.65 -17.23
C GLU A 78 -4.20 -5.86 -16.01
N GLN A 79 -4.26 -6.52 -14.84
CA GLN A 79 -4.65 -5.88 -13.59
C GLN A 79 -3.53 -4.99 -13.04
N TYR A 80 -2.28 -5.43 -13.19
CA TYR A 80 -1.10 -4.65 -12.82
C TYR A 80 -1.08 -3.33 -13.59
N ASP A 81 -1.18 -3.40 -14.93
CA ASP A 81 -1.17 -2.22 -15.81
C ASP A 81 -2.33 -1.27 -15.51
N LEU A 82 -3.54 -1.81 -15.32
CA LEU A 82 -4.71 -1.01 -14.97
C LEU A 82 -4.56 -0.35 -13.59
N GLY A 83 -4.07 -1.10 -12.61
CA GLY A 83 -3.83 -0.62 -11.25
C GLY A 83 -2.80 0.50 -11.24
N MET A 84 -1.66 0.31 -11.90
CA MET A 84 -0.60 1.31 -12.03
C MET A 84 -1.06 2.57 -12.77
N LYS A 85 -1.85 2.42 -13.84
CA LYS A 85 -2.44 3.56 -14.54
C LYS A 85 -3.32 4.39 -13.60
N ARG A 86 -4.15 3.76 -12.77
CA ARG A 86 -5.02 4.45 -11.80
C ARG A 86 -4.23 5.06 -10.65
N VAL A 87 -3.20 4.39 -10.14
CA VAL A 87 -2.26 4.98 -9.18
C VAL A 87 -1.63 6.23 -9.77
N HIS A 88 -1.19 6.20 -11.02
CA HIS A 88 -0.64 7.37 -11.70
C HIS A 88 -1.64 8.54 -11.72
N THR A 89 -2.91 8.30 -12.03
CA THR A 89 -3.94 9.36 -11.96
C THR A 89 -4.13 9.95 -10.55
N LEU A 90 -3.88 9.17 -9.48
CA LEU A 90 -3.90 9.69 -8.11
C LEU A 90 -2.66 10.52 -7.78
N LEU A 91 -1.51 10.19 -8.38
CA LEU A 91 -0.24 10.91 -8.18
C LEU A 91 -0.21 12.26 -8.92
N GLU A 92 -1.00 12.40 -9.98
CA GLU A 92 -1.19 13.67 -10.70
C GLU A 92 -2.04 14.69 -9.92
N LEU A 93 -2.63 14.29 -8.79
CA LEU A 93 -3.40 15.19 -7.93
C LEU A 93 -2.48 16.23 -7.29
N GLU A 94 -2.93 17.49 -7.28
CA GLU A 94 -2.20 18.60 -6.67
C GLU A 94 -2.67 18.80 -5.22
N PRO A 95 -1.89 18.43 -4.19
CA PRO A 95 -2.37 18.42 -2.80
C PRO A 95 -2.87 19.79 -2.32
N GLU A 96 -2.25 20.88 -2.77
CA GLU A 96 -2.65 22.26 -2.45
C GLU A 96 -4.02 22.63 -3.02
N LYS A 97 -4.36 22.12 -4.22
CA LYS A 97 -5.69 22.30 -4.83
C LYS A 97 -6.72 21.38 -4.20
N GLU A 98 -6.34 20.15 -3.90
CA GLU A 98 -7.22 19.14 -3.31
C GLU A 98 -7.61 19.48 -1.86
N SER A 99 -6.71 20.11 -1.09
CA SER A 99 -6.98 20.57 0.27
C SER A 99 -7.92 21.77 0.34
N ALA A 100 -8.06 22.55 -0.73
CA ALA A 100 -8.93 23.73 -0.77
C ALA A 100 -10.42 23.40 -1.03
N LYS A 101 -10.74 22.13 -1.31
CA LYS A 101 -12.11 21.67 -1.57
C LYS A 101 -12.91 21.56 -0.27
N PRO A 102 -14.24 21.72 -0.29
CA PRO A 102 -15.06 21.60 0.91
C PRO A 102 -15.06 20.15 1.45
N ASN A 103 -15.15 20.00 2.78
CA ASN A 103 -15.27 18.72 3.48
C ASN A 103 -14.11 17.72 3.24
N VAL A 104 -12.89 18.23 3.07
CA VAL A 104 -11.69 17.40 2.91
C VAL A 104 -10.87 17.30 4.19
N ASN A 105 -9.98 16.31 4.24
CA ASN A 105 -9.01 16.18 5.33
C ASN A 105 -7.74 16.95 4.95
N GLU A 106 -7.63 18.20 5.39
CA GLU A 106 -6.48 19.07 5.10
C GLU A 106 -5.15 18.48 5.59
N LEU A 107 -5.14 17.85 6.77
CA LEU A 107 -3.94 17.24 7.34
C LEU A 107 -3.41 16.10 6.46
N MET A 108 -4.30 15.26 5.93
CA MET A 108 -3.94 14.22 4.99
C MET A 108 -3.22 14.80 3.76
N TRP A 109 -3.79 15.83 3.16
CA TRP A 109 -3.21 16.48 1.97
C TRP A 109 -1.90 17.20 2.29
N ALA A 110 -1.77 17.81 3.46
CA ALA A 110 -0.51 18.40 3.91
C ALA A 110 0.60 17.36 4.07
N VAL A 111 0.28 16.18 4.61
CA VAL A 111 1.24 15.06 4.69
C VAL A 111 1.62 14.59 3.29
N VAL A 112 0.65 14.37 2.39
CA VAL A 112 0.94 13.99 0.99
C VAL A 112 1.85 15.03 0.32
N ALA A 113 1.55 16.32 0.48
CA ALA A 113 2.35 17.42 -0.08
C ALA A 113 3.81 17.38 0.38
N ALA A 114 4.08 16.93 1.61
CA ALA A 114 5.43 16.82 2.15
C ALA A 114 6.26 15.69 1.53
N PHE A 115 5.61 14.70 0.89
CA PHE A 115 6.28 13.59 0.20
C PHE A 115 6.33 13.76 -1.33
N THR A 116 5.68 14.79 -1.88
CA THR A 116 5.66 15.09 -3.32
C THR A 116 6.51 16.31 -3.71
N LYS A 117 7.17 16.97 -2.75
CA LYS A 117 8.05 18.13 -2.96
C LYS A 117 9.52 17.79 -2.79
#